data_AF-W9XXB5-F1
#
_entry.id   AF-W9XXB5-F1
#
_cell.length_a   1.000
_cell.length_b   1.000
_cell.length_c   1.000
_cell.angle_alpha   90.00
_cell.angle_beta   90.00
_cell.angle_gamma   90.00
#
_symmetry.space_group_name_H-M   'P 1'
#
loop_
_entity.id
_entity.type
_entity.pdbx_description
1 polymer ?
#
loop_
_entity_poly.entity_id
_entity_poly.type
_entity_poly.pdbx_seq_one_letter_code
_entity_poly.pdbx_strand_id
1 'polypeptide(L)' 'MADHPDPGAVPARPNFLVIVADDLGFSDVGAFGGEIKTPHIDSLAAEGVRLTDFHAAAACSPTRSMLLSGTDNRK' A
#
# COMPACT_ATOMS: atom_id res chain seq x y z
N MET A 1 -15.72 12.33 -23.84
CA MET A 1 -16.30 10.97 -23.80
C MET A 1 -15.12 10.01 -23.88
N ALA A 2 -14.45 9.78 -22.75
CA ALA A 2 -13.23 8.99 -22.73
C ALA A 2 -13.58 7.50 -22.65
N ASP A 3 -12.88 6.73 -23.48
CA ASP A 3 -12.75 5.28 -23.52
C ASP A 3 -12.79 4.65 -22.12
N HIS A 4 -13.83 3.83 -21.86
CA HIS A 4 -13.89 2.96 -20.68
C HIS A 4 -13.53 1.55 -21.17
N PRO A 5 -12.43 0.96 -20.67
CA PRO A 5 -12.00 -0.34 -21.15
C PRO A 5 -13.01 -1.43 -20.77
N ASP A 6 -13.17 -2.41 -21.68
CA ASP A 6 -14.00 -3.60 -21.52
C ASP A 6 -13.54 -4.42 -20.29
N PRO A 7 -14.42 -4.70 -19.31
CA PRO A 7 -14.07 -5.43 -18.08
C PRO A 7 -13.60 -6.88 -18.30
N GLY A 8 -13.70 -7.43 -19.52
CA GLY A 8 -13.36 -8.81 -19.83
C GLY A 8 -11.96 -9.06 -20.41
N ALA A 9 -11.22 -8.02 -20.82
CA ALA A 9 -9.89 -8.20 -21.40
C ALA A 9 -8.82 -8.10 -20.31
N VAL A 10 -8.15 -9.21 -19.97
CA VAL A 10 -6.95 -9.16 -19.12
C VAL A 10 -5.92 -8.28 -19.82
N PRO A 11 -5.59 -7.09 -19.29
CA PRO A 11 -4.63 -6.24 -19.97
C PRO A 11 -3.26 -6.94 -19.88
N ALA A 12 -2.56 -7.05 -21.02
CA ALA A 12 -1.19 -7.60 -21.07
C ALA A 12 -0.21 -6.85 -20.14
N ARG A 13 -0.63 -5.70 -19.60
CA ARG A 13 0.05 -4.89 -18.60
C ARG A 13 -0.93 -4.64 -17.44
N PRO A 14 -0.66 -5.12 -16.23
CA PRO A 14 -1.54 -4.89 -15.09
C PRO A 14 -1.59 -3.41 -14.72
N ASN A 15 -2.70 -2.99 -14.15
CA ASN A 15 -2.81 -1.69 -13.49
C ASN A 15 -2.17 -1.78 -12.09
N PHE A 16 -1.53 -0.69 -11.64
CA PHE A 16 -0.96 -0.58 -10.30
C PHE A 16 -1.68 0.53 -9.53
N LEU A 17 -2.19 0.20 -8.34
CA LEU A 17 -2.72 1.16 -7.38
C LEU A 17 -1.88 1.07 -6.10
N VAL A 18 -1.24 2.18 -5.73
CA VAL A 18 -0.47 2.30 -4.49
C VAL A 18 -1.25 3.17 -3.51
N ILE A 19 -1.65 2.59 -2.39
CA ILE A 19 -2.34 3.30 -1.30
C ILE A 19 -1.32 3.55 -0.18
N VAL A 20 -1.09 4.82 0.14
CA VAL A 20 -0.22 5.23 1.25
C VAL A 20 -1.10 5.91 2.29
N ALA A 21 -1.20 5.32 3.49
CA ALA A 21 -1.82 5.95 4.64
C ALA A 21 -0.74 6.71 5.43
N ASP A 22 -1.00 7.99 5.74
CA ASP A 22 -0.08 8.82 6.53
C ASP A 22 -0.24 8.51 8.02
N ASP A 23 0.88 8.43 8.74
CA ASP A 23 0.95 8.16 10.19
C ASP A 23 0.19 6.92 10.69
N LEU A 24 -0.05 5.91 9.84
CA LEU A 24 -0.69 4.65 10.24
C LEU A 24 0.30 3.74 10.98
N GLY A 25 -0.01 3.43 12.24
CA GLY A 25 0.79 2.53 13.07
C GLY A 25 0.60 1.06 12.72
N PHE A 26 1.63 0.25 12.96
CA PHE A 26 1.58 -1.21 12.71
C PHE A 26 0.43 -1.89 13.47
N SER A 27 0.16 -1.44 14.70
CA SER A 27 -0.90 -1.97 15.57
C SER A 27 -2.29 -1.41 15.30
N ASP A 28 -2.47 -0.55 14.30
CA ASP A 28 -3.78 0.07 14.03
C ASP A 28 -4.66 -0.81 13.12
N VAL A 29 -4.08 -1.75 12.38
CA VAL A 29 -4.79 -2.58 11.40
C VAL A 29 -5.09 -3.96 11.97
N GLY A 30 -6.35 -4.41 11.83
CA GLY A 30 -6.82 -5.69 12.34
C GLY A 30 -5.99 -6.89 11.86
N ALA A 31 -5.59 -6.90 10.59
CA ALA A 31 -4.73 -7.94 10.00
C ALA A 31 -3.34 -8.11 10.66
N PHE A 32 -2.90 -7.13 11.46
CA PHE A 32 -1.66 -7.14 12.25
C PHE A 32 -1.90 -7.21 13.77
N GLY A 33 -3.15 -7.46 14.20
CA GLY A 33 -3.54 -7.59 15.61
C GLY A 33 -4.10 -6.33 16.24
N GLY A 34 -4.44 -5.30 15.45
CA GLY A 34 -5.07 -4.08 15.94
C GLY A 34 -6.53 -4.25 16.37
N GLU A 35 -6.99 -3.37 17.26
CA GLU A 35 -8.37 -3.37 17.78
C GLU A 35 -9.35 -2.58 16.89
N ILE A 36 -8.84 -1.72 16.01
CA ILE A 36 -9.66 -0.90 15.11
C ILE A 36 -10.23 -1.80 14.00
N LYS A 37 -11.53 -1.67 13.75
CA LYS A 37 -12.20 -2.42 12.67
C LYS A 37 -11.77 -1.88 11.31
N THR A 38 -10.94 -2.64 10.59
CA THR A 38 -10.42 -2.29 9.26
C THR A 38 -10.85 -3.29 8.17
N PRO A 39 -12.16 -3.61 8.02
CA PRO A 39 -12.61 -4.77 7.26
C PRO A 39 -12.17 -4.79 5.79
N HIS A 40 -12.05 -3.62 5.15
CA HIS A 40 -11.58 -3.54 3.76
C HIS A 40 -10.07 -3.79 3.64
N ILE A 41 -9.27 -3.31 4.59
CA ILE A 41 -7.82 -3.59 4.62
C ILE A 41 -7.59 -5.06 4.98
N ASP A 42 -8.39 -5.60 5.89
CA ASP A 42 -8.31 -7.00 6.31
C ASP A 42 -8.62 -7.95 5.14
N SER A 43 -9.61 -7.62 4.29
CA SER A 43 -9.91 -8.38 3.06
C SER A 43 -8.71 -8.38 2.10
N LEU A 44 -8.12 -7.20 1.85
CA LEU A 44 -6.92 -7.08 0.99
C LEU A 44 -5.75 -7.91 1.54
N ALA A 45 -5.59 -7.93 2.86
CA ALA A 45 -4.53 -8.67 3.53
C ALA A 45 -4.75 -10.20 3.50
N ALA A 46 -6.01 -10.65 3.45
CA ALA A 46 -6.37 -12.06 3.33
C ALA A 46 -6.26 -12.59 1.88
N GLU A 47 -6.51 -11.74 0.90
CA GLU A 47 -6.44 -12.07 -0.54
C GLU A 47 -5.04 -11.88 -1.13
N GLY A 48 -4.13 -11.25 -0.39
CA GLY A 48 -2.82 -10.85 -0.86
C GLY A 48 -1.65 -11.34 0.00
N VAL A 49 -0.54 -10.59 -0.06
CA VAL A 49 0.67 -10.83 0.72
C VAL A 49 0.76 -9.79 1.83
N ARG A 50 1.07 -10.24 3.05
CA ARG A 50 1.31 -9.37 4.21
C ARG A 50 2.80 -9.27 4.49
N LEU A 51 3.30 -8.05 4.61
CA LEU A 51 4.66 -7.77 5.05
C LEU A 51 4.63 -7.49 6.56
N THR A 52 5.18 -8.39 7.37
CA THR A 52 5.19 -8.26 8.84
C THR A 52 6.44 -7.56 9.38
N ASP A 53 7.41 -7.25 8.52
CA ASP A 53 8.68 -6.60 8.84
C ASP A 53 9.03 -5.53 7.80
N PHE A 54 8.07 -4.64 7.51
CA PHE A 54 8.26 -3.52 6.59
C PHE A 54 8.67 -2.27 7.38
N HIS A 55 9.69 -1.55 6.89
CA HIS A 55 10.23 -0.37 7.57
C HIS A 55 10.09 0.90 6.73
N ALA A 56 9.70 1.99 7.39
CA ALA A 56 9.72 3.34 6.85
C ALA A 56 10.87 4.15 7.45
N ALA A 57 11.26 5.26 6.81
CA ALA A 57 12.12 6.25 7.46
C ALA A 57 11.35 6.96 8.59
N ALA A 58 12.08 7.58 9.52
CA ALA A 58 11.50 8.22 10.71
C ALA A 58 10.59 9.44 10.43
N ALA A 59 10.46 9.88 9.18
CA ALA A 59 9.61 11.01 8.81
C ALA A 59 8.93 10.78 7.45
N CYS A 60 7.77 11.40 7.26
CA CYS A 60 6.94 11.16 6.07
C CYS A 60 7.62 11.62 4.77
N SER A 61 8.27 12.78 4.78
CA SER A 61 8.96 13.32 3.59
C SER A 61 10.05 12.39 3.04
N PRO A 62 11.05 11.92 3.82
CA PRO A 62 12.02 10.98 3.29
C PRO A 62 11.40 9.64 2.88
N THR A 63 10.43 9.09 3.63
CA THR A 63 9.74 7.84 3.26
C THR A 63 9.07 7.95 1.89
N ARG A 64 8.32 9.03 1.64
CA ARG A 64 7.65 9.25 0.35
C ARG A 64 8.64 9.50 -0.78
N SER A 65 9.71 10.26 -0.54
CA SER A 65 10.75 10.48 -1.56
C SER A 65 11.40 9.16 -1.96
N MET A 66 11.78 8.32 -0.99
CA MET A 66 12.38 7.00 -1.24
C MET A 66 11.44 6.07 -2.01
N LEU A 67 10.14 6.07 -1.68
CA LEU A 67 9.13 5.27 -2.39
C LEU A 67 9.00 5.68 -3.87
N LEU A 68 9.02 6.98 -4.16
CA LEU A 68 8.82 7.51 -5.50
C LEU A 68 10.08 7.47 -6.37
N SER A 69 11.27 7.61 -5.77
CA SER A 69 12.54 7.60 -6.50
C SER A 69 13.21 6.23 -6.58
N GLY A 70 12.90 5.31 -5.65
CA GLY A 70 13.63 4.06 -5.49
C GLY A 70 15.06 4.25 -4.96
N THR A 71 15.38 5.40 -4.37
CA THR A 71 16.69 5.71 -3.77
C THR A 71 16.58 5.81 -2.26
N ASP A 72 17.67 5.64 -1.52
CA ASP A 72 17.66 5.87 -0.08
C ASP A 72 17.65 7.37 0.26
N ASN A 73 17.45 7.69 1.55
CA ASN A 73 17.47 9.06 2.06
C ASN A 73 18.84 9.48 2.61
N ARG A 74 19.86 8.64 2.40
CA ARG A 74 21.22 8.90 2.84
C ARG A 74 22.05 9.35 1.63
N LYS A 75 23.21 9.92 1.89
CA LYS A 75 24.24 10.15 0.87
C LYS A 75 25.28 9.06 0.99
#